data_AF-A0A6B3C9I1-F1
#
_entry.id   AF-A0A6B3C9I1-F1
#
_cell.length_a   1.000
_cell.length_b   1.000
_cell.length_c   1.000
_cell.angle_alpha   90.00
_cell.angle_beta   90.00
_cell.angle_gamma   90.00
#
_symmetry.space_group_name_H-M   'P 1'
#
loop_
_entity.id
_entity.type
_entity.pdbx_description
1 polymer ?
#
loop_
_entity_poly.entity_id
_entity_poly.type
_entity_poly.pdbx_seq_one_letter_code
_entity_poly.pdbx_strand_id
1 'polypeptide(L)'
;PRTVPERRPPGHRPRAPRWTLGFDAPLSLVTSDYLALQCAGPDDPAVGPFLERVRACHTGRDGADAPEAWELLAFTDEAGRHNLVHLGYWRDATAHARWLATAPLPRWFAELDAAAVPFGAWHEVVQVPLDRVETIYS
;
A
#
# COMPACT_ATOMS: atom_id res chain seq x y z
N PRO A 1 19.00 26.22 1.98
CA PRO A 1 18.87 26.98 3.26
C PRO A 1 17.49 26.75 3.87
N ARG A 2 17.37 26.55 5.19
CA ARG A 2 16.06 26.39 5.85
C ARG A 2 15.31 27.74 5.83
N THR A 3 14.03 27.73 5.44
CA THR A 3 13.13 28.90 5.52
C THR A 3 12.11 28.77 6.66
N VAL A 4 11.90 27.55 7.17
CA VAL A 4 11.04 27.25 8.32
C VAL A 4 11.91 26.76 9.50
N PRO A 5 11.88 27.44 10.65
CA PRO A 5 12.68 27.05 11.81
C PRO A 5 12.19 25.72 12.40
N GLU A 6 13.10 24.99 13.05
CA GLU A 6 12.69 23.83 13.84
C GLU A 6 11.90 24.25 15.07
N ARG A 7 10.94 23.41 15.50
CA ARG A 7 10.18 23.66 16.73
C ARG A 7 10.93 23.23 17.99
N ARG A 8 12.05 22.52 17.85
CA ARG A 8 12.81 22.00 18.98
C ARG A 8 13.62 23.13 19.61
N PRO A 9 13.66 23.24 20.96
CA PRO A 9 14.46 24.25 21.61
C PRO A 9 15.96 23.95 21.46
N PRO A 10 16.83 24.98 21.59
CA PRO A 10 18.28 24.79 21.61
C PRO A 10 18.70 23.73 22.63
N GLY A 11 19.55 22.79 22.22
CA GLY A 11 20.08 21.73 23.08
C GLY A 11 19.14 20.54 23.34
N HIS A 12 18.01 20.45 22.62
CA HIS A 12 17.10 19.32 22.75
C HIS A 12 17.78 17.97 22.49
N ARG A 13 17.58 17.00 23.41
CA ARG A 13 17.99 15.60 23.26
C ARG A 13 16.76 14.68 23.41
N PRO A 14 16.53 13.74 22.48
CA PRO A 14 15.48 12.73 22.64
C PRO A 14 15.65 11.93 23.93
N ARG A 15 14.54 11.61 24.62
CA ARG A 15 14.55 10.85 25.87
C ARG A 15 14.77 9.35 25.68
N ALA A 16 14.42 8.84 24.51
CA ALA A 16 14.60 7.45 24.11
C ALA A 16 15.20 7.41 22.71
N PRO A 17 16.05 6.42 22.40
CA PRO A 17 16.52 6.21 21.04
C PRO A 17 15.31 5.95 20.13
N ARG A 18 15.42 6.47 18.91
CA ARG A 18 14.46 6.28 17.83
C ARG A 18 15.26 6.10 16.56
N TRP A 19 14.75 5.28 15.65
CA TRP A 19 15.37 5.05 14.36
C TRP A 19 14.46 5.55 13.25
N THR A 20 15.04 6.05 12.18
CA THR A 20 14.34 6.37 10.93
C THR A 20 14.94 5.53 9.83
N LEU A 21 14.13 5.15 8.85
CA LEU A 21 14.59 4.58 7.60
C LEU A 21 15.47 5.60 6.89
N GLY A 22 16.65 5.15 6.47
CA GLY A 22 17.53 5.87 5.56
C GLY A 22 17.60 5.11 4.24
N PHE A 23 17.56 5.83 3.12
CA PHE A 23 17.75 5.25 1.79
C PHE A 23 19.20 5.43 1.36
N ASP A 24 19.76 4.38 0.78
CA ASP A 24 21.14 4.30 0.29
C ASP A 24 21.33 4.95 -1.10
N ALA A 25 20.23 5.16 -1.82
CA ALA A 25 20.18 5.84 -3.11
C ALA A 25 19.09 6.93 -3.12
N PRO A 26 19.24 7.98 -3.95
CA PRO A 26 18.18 8.97 -4.15
C PRO A 26 16.92 8.31 -4.73
N LEU A 27 15.78 8.59 -4.10
CA LEU A 27 14.46 8.21 -4.61
C LEU A 27 13.66 9.47 -4.92
N SER A 28 12.94 9.46 -6.05
CA SER A 28 12.01 10.54 -6.39
C SER A 28 10.73 10.43 -5.56
N LEU A 29 10.12 9.24 -5.56
CA LEU A 29 8.84 8.96 -4.93
C LEU A 29 8.90 7.61 -4.19
N VAL A 30 8.21 7.56 -3.05
CA VAL A 30 7.78 6.30 -2.44
C VAL A 30 6.31 6.12 -2.78
N THR A 31 5.94 4.95 -3.30
CA THR A 31 4.55 4.62 -3.65
C THR A 31 4.02 3.58 -2.69
N SER A 32 2.83 3.87 -2.13
CA SER A 32 2.00 2.91 -1.40
C SER A 32 0.71 2.70 -2.19
N ASP A 33 0.38 1.45 -2.49
CA ASP A 33 -0.82 1.06 -3.23
C ASP A 33 -1.69 0.20 -2.32
N TYR A 34 -2.92 0.67 -2.03
CA TYR A 34 -3.92 -0.02 -1.23
C TYR A 34 -5.04 -0.49 -2.15
N LEU A 35 -5.18 -1.80 -2.33
CA LEU A 35 -6.26 -2.39 -3.10
C LEU A 35 -7.04 -3.37 -2.24
N ALA A 36 -8.34 -3.15 -2.14
CA ALA A 36 -9.15 -3.80 -1.13
C ALA A 36 -10.44 -4.42 -1.65
N LEU A 37 -10.84 -5.49 -0.95
CA LEU A 37 -12.17 -6.07 -0.96
C LEU A 37 -12.93 -5.64 0.30
N GLN A 38 -14.17 -5.21 0.15
CA GLN A 38 -15.10 -4.92 1.24
C GLN A 38 -16.32 -5.86 1.16
N CYS A 39 -16.51 -6.70 2.17
CA CYS A 39 -17.47 -7.80 2.16
C CYS A 39 -18.22 -7.91 3.50
N ALA A 40 -19.04 -8.95 3.67
CA ALA A 40 -19.81 -9.16 4.90
C ALA A 40 -18.94 -9.70 6.06
N GLY A 41 -17.88 -10.45 5.74
CA GLY A 41 -17.03 -11.12 6.74
C GLY A 41 -15.93 -11.95 6.09
N PRO A 42 -15.03 -12.56 6.90
CA PRO A 42 -13.91 -13.34 6.39
C PRO A 42 -14.32 -14.62 5.62
N ASP A 43 -15.53 -15.14 5.86
CA ASP A 43 -16.07 -16.31 5.18
C ASP A 43 -16.87 -15.95 3.90
N ASP A 44 -16.88 -14.67 3.51
CA ASP A 44 -17.58 -14.23 2.30
C ASP A 44 -16.99 -14.89 1.04
N PRO A 45 -17.82 -15.39 0.10
CA PRO A 45 -17.34 -16.05 -1.11
C PRO A 45 -16.37 -15.22 -1.97
N ALA A 46 -16.35 -13.89 -1.83
CA ALA A 46 -15.43 -13.01 -2.54
C ALA A 46 -13.98 -13.07 -2.01
N VAL A 47 -13.77 -13.50 -0.76
CA VAL A 47 -12.45 -13.47 -0.09
C VAL A 47 -11.45 -14.41 -0.75
N GLY A 48 -11.86 -15.64 -1.05
CA GLY A 48 -10.99 -16.63 -1.71
C GLY A 48 -10.45 -16.13 -3.07
N PRO A 49 -11.33 -15.74 -4.01
CA PRO A 49 -10.93 -15.19 -5.30
C PRO A 49 -10.03 -13.95 -5.20
N PHE A 50 -10.24 -13.09 -4.20
CA PHE A 50 -9.37 -11.94 -3.95
C PHE A 50 -7.97 -12.38 -3.51
N LEU A 51 -7.86 -13.27 -2.51
CA LEU A 51 -6.59 -13.78 -2.00
C LEU A 51 -5.79 -14.56 -3.07
N GLU A 52 -6.47 -15.27 -3.96
CA GLU A 52 -5.84 -15.93 -5.11
C GLU A 52 -5.17 -14.92 -6.04
N ARG A 53 -5.81 -13.78 -6.32
CA ARG A 53 -5.26 -12.70 -7.15
C ARG A 53 -4.10 -12.00 -6.46
N VAL A 54 -4.21 -11.75 -5.15
CA VAL A 54 -3.10 -11.22 -4.35
C VAL A 54 -1.90 -12.16 -4.47
N ARG A 55 -2.09 -13.47 -4.25
CA ARG A 55 -1.01 -14.46 -4.37
C ARG A 55 -0.41 -14.47 -5.76
N ALA A 56 -1.23 -14.41 -6.81
CA ALA A 56 -0.75 -14.41 -8.19
C ALA A 56 0.16 -13.21 -8.50
N CYS A 57 -0.07 -12.04 -7.88
CA CYS A 57 0.79 -10.86 -8.04
C CYS A 57 2.22 -11.03 -7.52
N HIS A 58 2.47 -12.04 -6.67
CA HIS A 58 3.77 -12.22 -5.99
C HIS A 58 4.47 -13.53 -6.38
N THR A 59 3.93 -14.30 -7.32
CA THR A 59 4.47 -15.61 -7.69
C THR A 59 4.66 -15.76 -9.19
N GLY A 60 5.67 -16.53 -9.61
CA GLY A 60 5.88 -16.85 -11.03
C GLY A 60 6.33 -15.66 -11.87
N ARG A 61 5.95 -15.65 -13.16
CA ARG A 61 6.30 -14.58 -14.12
C ARG A 61 5.51 -13.29 -13.90
N ASP A 62 4.38 -13.38 -13.18
CA ASP A 62 3.49 -12.26 -12.89
C ASP A 62 3.98 -11.43 -11.69
N GLY A 63 5.05 -11.87 -11.02
CA GLY A 63 5.76 -11.08 -10.00
C GLY A 63 6.73 -10.04 -10.57
N ALA A 64 6.78 -9.87 -11.89
CA ALA A 64 7.52 -8.77 -12.50
C ALA A 64 6.95 -7.43 -12.02
N ASP A 65 7.81 -6.51 -11.59
CA ASP A 65 7.43 -5.21 -11.04
C ASP A 65 6.53 -5.26 -9.79
N ALA A 66 6.40 -6.42 -9.13
CA ALA A 66 5.72 -6.58 -7.85
C ALA A 66 6.29 -5.62 -6.78
N PRO A 67 5.50 -5.26 -5.75
CA PRO A 67 6.00 -4.40 -4.68
C PRO A 67 7.17 -5.06 -3.97
N GLU A 68 8.14 -4.24 -3.57
CA GLU A 68 9.34 -4.70 -2.88
C GLU A 68 9.05 -5.17 -1.46
N ALA A 69 8.03 -4.59 -0.84
CA ALA A 69 7.44 -5.02 0.41
C ALA A 69 5.92 -4.94 0.30
N TRP A 70 5.22 -5.86 0.94
CA TRP A 70 3.76 -5.85 0.96
C TRP A 70 3.21 -6.50 2.22
N GLU A 71 1.96 -6.15 2.52
CA GLU A 71 1.21 -6.63 3.67
C GLU A 71 -0.22 -6.99 3.24
N LEU A 72 -0.85 -7.87 4.03
CA LEU A 72 -2.30 -8.05 4.00
C LEU A 72 -2.86 -7.55 5.32
N LEU A 73 -3.75 -6.57 5.22
CA LEU A 73 -4.41 -5.93 6.35
C LEU A 73 -5.88 -6.33 6.36
N ALA A 74 -6.46 -6.49 7.54
CA ALA A 74 -7.89 -6.75 7.68
C ALA A 74 -8.47 -5.90 8.81
N PHE A 75 -9.64 -5.30 8.57
CA PHE A 75 -10.36 -4.54 9.58
C PHE A 75 -11.87 -4.56 9.32
N THR A 76 -12.65 -4.23 10.35
CA THR A 76 -14.09 -3.96 10.20
C THR A 76 -14.31 -2.47 10.35
N ASP A 77 -14.98 -1.86 9.38
CA ASP A 77 -15.27 -0.41 9.40
C ASP A 77 -16.46 -0.06 10.30
N GLU A 78 -16.74 1.24 10.42
CA GLU A 78 -17.85 1.77 11.23
C GLU A 78 -19.23 1.35 10.72
N ALA A 79 -19.32 0.93 9.46
CA ALA A 79 -20.55 0.38 8.87
C ALA A 79 -20.68 -1.15 9.10
N GLY A 80 -19.75 -1.75 9.84
CA GLY A 80 -19.73 -3.18 10.13
C GLY A 80 -19.27 -4.04 8.95
N ARG A 81 -18.65 -3.45 7.92
CA ARG A 81 -18.17 -4.20 6.74
C ARG A 81 -16.72 -4.64 6.95
N HIS A 82 -16.45 -5.88 6.55
CA HIS A 82 -15.10 -6.43 6.61
C HIS A 82 -14.30 -5.99 5.39
N ASN A 83 -13.14 -5.37 5.63
CA ASN A 83 -12.23 -4.91 4.60
C ASN A 83 -10.96 -5.76 4.66
N LEU A 84 -10.56 -6.33 3.53
CA LEU A 84 -9.31 -7.05 3.33
C LEU A 84 -8.50 -6.29 2.30
N VAL A 85 -7.31 -5.83 2.68
CA VAL A 85 -6.51 -4.88 1.91
C VAL A 85 -5.15 -5.47 1.59
N HIS A 86 -4.82 -5.55 0.30
CA HIS A 86 -3.44 -5.71 -0.14
C HIS A 86 -2.78 -4.33 -0.14
N LEU A 87 -1.67 -4.22 0.59
CA LEU A 87 -0.87 -3.00 0.66
C LEU A 87 0.52 -3.30 0.09
N GLY A 88 0.88 -2.66 -1.02
CA GLY A 88 2.20 -2.76 -1.63
C GLY A 88 3.03 -1.48 -1.50
N TYR A 89 4.35 -1.62 -1.44
CA TYR A 89 5.31 -0.52 -1.40
C TYR A 89 6.33 -0.63 -2.55
N TRP A 90 6.57 0.48 -3.26
CA TRP A 90 7.56 0.60 -4.32
C TRP A 90 8.47 1.80 -4.11
N ARG A 91 9.77 1.63 -4.41
CA ARG A 91 10.72 2.73 -4.56
C ARG A 91 10.83 3.23 -6.01
N ASP A 92 10.40 2.42 -6.99
CA ASP A 92 10.32 2.80 -8.42
C ASP A 92 8.86 2.97 -8.85
N ALA A 93 8.44 4.23 -9.06
CA ALA A 93 7.11 4.56 -9.54
C ALA A 93 6.83 4.01 -10.96
N THR A 94 7.86 3.76 -11.76
CA THR A 94 7.71 3.16 -13.09
C THR A 94 7.42 1.66 -12.99
N ALA A 95 8.05 0.96 -12.04
CA ALA A 95 7.71 -0.41 -11.72
C ALA A 95 6.26 -0.50 -11.23
N HIS A 96 5.86 0.36 -10.30
CA HIS A 96 4.46 0.45 -9.86
C HIS A 96 3.50 0.66 -11.05
N ALA A 97 3.79 1.59 -11.96
CA ALA A 97 2.94 1.85 -13.12
C ALA A 97 2.82 0.63 -14.06
N ARG A 98 3.90 -0.13 -14.26
CA ARG A 98 3.86 -1.39 -15.03
C ARG A 98 3.03 -2.45 -14.32
N TRP A 99 3.27 -2.64 -13.02
CA TRP A 99 2.50 -3.56 -12.19
C TRP A 99 1.00 -3.23 -12.23
N LEU A 100 0.64 -1.96 -12.11
CA LEU A 100 -0.75 -1.50 -12.18
C LEU A 100 -1.42 -1.88 -13.51
N ALA A 101 -0.67 -1.85 -14.61
CA ALA A 101 -1.17 -2.17 -15.95
C ALA A 101 -1.24 -3.68 -16.24
N THR A 102 -0.41 -4.51 -15.59
CA THR A 102 -0.24 -5.92 -15.97
C THR A 102 -0.62 -6.93 -14.90
N ALA A 103 -0.61 -6.55 -13.62
CA ALA A 103 -0.76 -7.50 -12.53
C ALA A 103 -2.22 -7.99 -12.37
N PRO A 104 -2.42 -9.25 -11.95
CA PRO A 104 -3.75 -9.85 -11.83
C PRO A 104 -4.74 -9.09 -10.94
N LEU A 105 -4.27 -8.53 -9.83
CA LEU A 105 -5.12 -7.85 -8.85
C LEU A 105 -5.66 -6.49 -9.34
N PRO A 106 -4.83 -5.53 -9.79
CA PRO A 106 -5.34 -4.28 -10.34
C PRO A 106 -6.15 -4.48 -11.62
N ARG A 107 -5.78 -5.46 -12.45
CA ARG A 107 -6.58 -5.83 -13.62
C ARG A 107 -7.98 -6.32 -13.23
N TRP A 108 -8.06 -7.22 -12.26
CA TRP A 108 -9.35 -7.67 -11.73
C TRP A 108 -10.20 -6.50 -11.24
N PHE A 109 -9.61 -5.59 -10.47
CA PHE A 109 -10.30 -4.41 -9.97
C PHE A 109 -10.85 -3.54 -11.11
N ALA A 110 -10.05 -3.29 -12.15
CA ALA A 110 -10.46 -2.52 -13.32
C ALA A 110 -11.54 -3.19 -14.17
N GLU A 111 -11.64 -4.53 -14.13
CA GLU A 111 -12.64 -5.33 -14.85
C GLU A 111 -13.94 -5.54 -14.06
N LEU A 112 -14.03 -5.05 -12.81
CA LEU A 112 -15.25 -5.17 -12.00
C LEU A 112 -16.41 -4.38 -12.60
N ASP A 113 -17.54 -5.05 -12.77
CA ASP A 113 -18.83 -4.38 -12.94
C ASP A 113 -19.46 -4.15 -11.56
N ALA A 114 -19.46 -2.90 -11.10
CA ALA A 114 -19.98 -2.50 -9.80
C ALA A 114 -21.47 -2.84 -9.61
N ALA A 115 -22.24 -3.01 -10.69
CA ALA A 115 -23.65 -3.41 -10.61
C ALA A 115 -23.83 -4.93 -10.47
N ALA A 116 -22.82 -5.72 -10.84
CA ALA A 116 -22.90 -7.17 -10.89
C ALA A 116 -22.31 -7.88 -9.65
N VAL A 117 -21.42 -7.21 -8.91
CA VAL A 117 -20.73 -7.82 -7.76
C VAL A 117 -21.46 -7.57 -6.44
N PRO A 118 -21.57 -8.59 -5.56
CA PRO A 118 -22.26 -8.46 -4.26
C PRO A 118 -21.36 -7.85 -3.16
N PHE A 119 -20.15 -7.42 -3.50
CA PHE A 119 -19.14 -6.88 -2.59
C PHE A 119 -18.71 -5.49 -3.03
N GLY A 120 -18.15 -4.71 -2.11
CA GLY A 120 -17.43 -3.49 -2.42
C GLY A 120 -15.97 -3.79 -2.77
N ALA A 121 -15.36 -2.93 -3.56
CA ALA A 121 -13.92 -2.91 -3.77
C ALA A 121 -13.46 -1.45 -3.88
N TRP A 122 -12.24 -1.16 -3.44
CA TRP A 122 -11.66 0.17 -3.55
C TRP A 122 -10.16 0.09 -3.79
N HIS A 123 -9.61 1.14 -4.39
CA HIS A 123 -8.21 1.22 -4.79
C HIS A 123 -7.69 2.64 -4.56
N GLU A 124 -6.69 2.78 -3.70
CA GLU A 124 -6.10 4.06 -3.30
C GLU A 124 -4.58 4.00 -3.48
N VAL A 125 -4.05 4.90 -4.32
CA VAL A 125 -2.61 5.01 -4.57
C VAL A 125 -2.09 6.31 -3.98
N VAL A 126 -1.07 6.20 -3.13
CA VAL A 126 -0.41 7.33 -2.49
C VAL A 126 1.05 7.39 -2.94
N GLN A 127 1.43 8.51 -3.57
CA GLN A 127 2.79 8.74 -4.02
C GLN A 127 3.36 9.96 -3.31
N VAL A 128 4.45 9.77 -2.58
CA VAL A 128 5.03 10.81 -1.72
C VAL A 128 6.49 11.05 -2.13
N PRO A 129 6.88 12.31 -2.42
CA PRO A 129 8.28 12.66 -2.56
C PRO A 129 9.10 12.27 -1.34
N LEU A 130 10.33 11.78 -1.54
CA LEU A 130 11.15 11.28 -0.43
C LEU A 130 11.37 12.34 0.67
N ASP A 131 11.46 13.62 0.31
CA ASP A 131 11.63 14.74 1.26
C ASP A 131 10.36 15.06 2.08
N ARG A 132 9.25 14.37 1.81
CA ARG A 132 7.98 14.44 2.54
C ARG A 132 7.62 13.14 3.27
N VAL A 133 8.49 12.14 3.24
CA VAL A 133 8.33 10.89 3.98
C VAL A 133 9.09 10.98 5.31
N GLU A 134 8.42 10.60 6.39
CA GLU A 134 9.02 10.44 7.72
C GLU A 134 8.68 9.06 8.27
N THR A 135 9.66 8.39 8.89
CA THR A 135 9.45 7.11 9.59
C THR A 135 10.03 7.20 10.99
N ILE A 136 9.38 6.57 11.95
CA ILE A 136 9.84 6.52 13.34
C ILE A 136 9.63 5.10 13.86
N TYR A 137 10.73 4.40 14.12
CA TYR A 137 10.76 3.08 14.74
C TYR A 137 11.15 3.20 16.22
N SER A 138 10.51 2.40 17.08
CA SER A 138 10.72 2.37 18.53
C SER A 138 11.73 1.31 18.95
#